data_AF-A0A972EI42-F1
#
_entry.id   AF-A0A972EI42-F1
#
_cell.length_a   1.000
_cell.length_b   1.000
_cell.length_c   1.000
_cell.angle_alpha   90.00
_cell.angle_beta   90.00
_cell.angle_gamma   90.00
#
_symmetry.space_group_name_H-M   'P 1'
#
loop_
_entity.id
_entity.type
_entity.pdbx_description
1 polymer ?
#
loop_
_entity_poly.entity_id
_entity_poly.type
_entity_poly.pdbx_seq_one_letter_code
_entity_poly.pdbx_strand_id
1 'polypeptide(L)' 'MNRATYKNVKGKMAKALALIKEALDISISMLKTNQENNIVMLWEEFAREIILYIRQKSKETGINFSNYISMKRIFFK' A
#
# COMPACT_ATOMS: atom_id res chain seq x y z
N MET A 1 12.47 -7.10 18.11
CA MET A 1 10.99 -7.09 17.95
C MET A 1 10.43 -8.38 18.53
N ASN A 2 9.43 -8.33 19.41
CA ASN A 2 8.87 -9.57 19.96
C ASN A 2 8.04 -10.31 18.88
N ARG A 3 7.93 -11.64 19.01
CA ARG A 3 7.25 -12.50 18.02
C ARG A 3 5.77 -12.15 17.84
N ALA A 4 5.12 -11.61 18.87
CA ALA A 4 3.72 -11.19 18.81
C ALA A 4 3.54 -9.93 17.97
N THR A 5 4.42 -8.93 18.11
CA THR A 5 4.40 -7.70 17.30
C THR A 5 4.59 -8.02 15.82
N TYR A 6 5.54 -8.89 15.48
CA TYR A 6 5.75 -9.34 14.09
C TYR A 6 4.49 -10.02 13.51
N LYS A 7 3.90 -10.97 14.26
CA LYS A 7 2.69 -11.67 13.83
C LYS A 7 1.52 -10.71 13.63
N ASN A 8 1.38 -9.71 14.49
CA ASN A 8 0.35 -8.68 14.38
C ASN A 8 0.52 -7.84 13.10
N VAL A 9 1.73 -7.35 12.83
CA VAL A 9 2.04 -6.61 11.60
C VAL A 9 1.75 -7.46 10.36
N LYS A 10 2.22 -8.73 10.35
CA LYS A 10 1.95 -9.67 9.24
C LYS A 10 0.45 -9.89 9.03
N GLY A 11 -0.33 -10.07 10.10
CA GLY A 11 -1.77 -10.24 10.03
C GLY A 11 -2.49 -9.02 9.45
N LYS A 12 -2.10 -7.80 9.87
CA LYS A 12 -2.64 -6.56 9.31
C LYS A 12 -2.33 -6.41 7.82
N MET A 13 -1.08 -6.71 7.42
CA MET A 13 -0.68 -6.68 6.00
C MET A 13 -1.49 -7.67 5.16
N ALA A 14 -1.72 -8.89 5.66
CA ALA A 14 -2.50 -9.89 4.95
C ALA A 14 -3.97 -9.45 4.75
N LYS A 15 -4.59 -8.88 5.78
CA LYS A 15 -5.97 -8.35 5.70
C LYS A 15 -6.06 -7.17 4.74
N ALA A 16 -5.13 -6.22 4.82
CA ALA A 16 -5.08 -5.07 3.91
C ALA A 16 -4.91 -5.52 2.45
N LEU A 17 -4.02 -6.49 2.20
CA LEU A 17 -3.80 -7.01 0.85
C LEU A 17 -5.05 -7.70 0.27
N ALA A 18 -5.85 -8.40 1.10
CA ALA A 18 -7.10 -9.00 0.65
C ALA A 18 -8.09 -7.92 0.15
N LEU A 19 -8.30 -6.88 0.93
CA LEU A 19 -9.18 -5.76 0.57
C LEU A 19 -8.67 -5.01 -0.67
N ILE A 20 -7.35 -4.80 -0.79
CA ILE A 20 -6.74 -4.15 -1.96
C ILE A 20 -6.97 -4.98 -3.23
N LYS A 21 -6.89 -6.32 -3.15
CA LYS A 21 -7.18 -7.20 -4.29
C LYS A 21 -8.63 -7.12 -4.73
N GLU A 22 -9.57 -7.19 -3.78
CA GLU A 22 -11.00 -7.04 -4.06
C GLU A 22 -11.32 -5.68 -4.72
N ALA A 23 -10.74 -4.60 -4.19
CA ALA A 23 -10.90 -3.26 -4.78
C ALA A 23 -10.30 -3.18 -6.19
N LEU A 24 -9.15 -3.81 -6.43
CA LEU A 24 -8.51 -3.84 -7.75
C LEU A 24 -9.35 -4.60 -8.78
N ASP A 25 -9.91 -5.75 -8.41
CA ASP A 25 -10.76 -6.54 -9.30
C ASP A 25 -12.01 -5.74 -9.73
N ILE A 26 -12.63 -5.01 -8.80
CA ILE A 26 -13.74 -4.09 -9.11
C ILE A 26 -13.24 -2.94 -10.01
N SER A 27 -12.09 -2.35 -9.69
CA SER A 27 -11.53 -1.22 -10.43
C SER A 27 -11.24 -1.55 -11.89
N ILE A 28 -10.73 -2.75 -12.17
CA ILE A 28 -10.44 -3.21 -13.54
C ILE A 28 -11.71 -3.25 -14.38
N SER A 29 -12.86 -3.61 -13.80
CA SER A 29 -14.14 -3.57 -14.52
C SER A 29 -14.54 -2.14 -14.88
N MET A 30 -14.25 -1.17 -14.01
CA MET A 30 -14.59 0.25 -14.21
C MET A 30 -13.68 0.93 -15.24
N LEU A 31 -12.41 0.51 -15.36
CA LEU A 31 -11.47 1.02 -16.37
C LEU A 31 -11.92 0.77 -17.82
N LYS A 32 -12.78 -0.23 -18.05
CA LYS A 32 -13.35 -0.52 -19.38
C LYS A 32 -14.63 0.28 -19.67
N THR A 33 -14.95 1.26 -18.83
CA THR A 33 -16.15 2.10 -18.93
C THR A 33 -15.77 3.58 -18.97
N ASN A 34 -16.74 4.48 -19.10
CA ASN A 34 -16.51 5.93 -19.07
C ASN A 34 -16.12 6.48 -17.66
N GLN A 35 -15.81 5.60 -16.70
CA GLN A 35 -15.42 5.97 -15.33
C GLN A 35 -13.90 5.86 -15.07
N GLU A 36 -13.08 5.65 -16.11
CA GLU A 36 -11.63 5.52 -16.01
C GLU A 36 -10.97 6.62 -15.16
N ASN A 37 -11.23 7.90 -15.48
CA ASN A 37 -10.63 9.02 -14.75
C ASN A 37 -11.02 9.03 -13.26
N ASN A 38 -12.25 8.65 -12.93
CA ASN A 38 -12.72 8.63 -11.55
C ASN A 38 -12.02 7.56 -10.74
N ILE A 39 -11.86 6.36 -11.31
CA ILE A 39 -11.21 5.26 -10.60
C ILE A 39 -9.69 5.50 -10.48
N VAL A 40 -9.05 6.08 -11.50
CA VAL A 40 -7.64 6.49 -11.43
C VAL A 40 -7.41 7.50 -10.31
N MET A 41 -8.25 8.55 -10.23
CA MET A 41 -8.13 9.57 -9.20
C MET A 41 -8.27 8.98 -7.78
N LEU A 42 -9.20 8.04 -7.57
CA LEU A 42 -9.34 7.34 -6.28
C LEU A 42 -8.08 6.55 -5.89
N TRP A 43 -7.46 5.86 -6.85
CA TRP A 43 -6.20 5.14 -6.59
C TRP A 43 -5.03 6.08 -6.32
N GLU A 44 -4.96 7.22 -7.01
CA GLU A 44 -3.95 8.25 -6.78
C GLU A 44 -4.07 8.88 -5.39
N GLU A 45 -5.29 9.20 -4.95
CA GLU A 45 -5.56 9.71 -3.60
C GLU A 45 -5.16 8.69 -2.53
N PHE A 46 -5.57 7.43 -2.68
CA PHE A 46 -5.20 6.35 -1.78
C PHE A 46 -3.68 6.16 -1.68
N ALA A 47 -2.98 6.11 -2.82
CA ALA A 47 -1.53 5.98 -2.85
C ALA A 47 -0.83 7.18 -2.21
N ARG A 48 -1.35 8.40 -2.44
CA ARG A 48 -0.84 9.63 -1.83
C ARG A 48 -0.94 9.57 -0.31
N GLU A 49 -2.07 9.15 0.25
CA GLU A 49 -2.23 9.03 1.71
C GLU A 49 -1.21 8.07 2.34
N ILE A 50 -0.97 6.92 1.70
CA ILE A 50 0.04 5.95 2.17
C ILE A 50 1.44 6.59 2.17
N ILE A 51 1.83 7.24 1.06
CA ILE A 51 3.14 7.89 0.93
C ILE A 51 3.30 8.99 1.97
N LEU A 52 2.28 9.82 2.17
CA LEU A 52 2.28 10.89 3.16
C LEU A 52 2.44 10.34 4.58
N TYR A 53 1.74 9.26 4.92
CA TYR A 53 1.84 8.65 6.24
C TYR A 53 3.23 8.05 6.49
N ILE A 54 3.83 7.39 5.50
CA ILE A 54 5.22 6.88 5.60
C ILE A 54 6.20 8.04 5.83
N ARG A 55 6.06 9.14 5.07
CA ARG A 55 6.91 10.33 5.23
C ARG A 55 6.72 10.99 6.60
N GLN A 56 5.47 11.09 7.07
CA GLN A 56 5.16 11.59 8.40
C GLN A 56 5.85 10.76 9.47
N LYS A 57 5.72 9.43 9.43
CA LYS A 57 6.38 8.54 10.40
C LYS A 57 7.90 8.59 10.30
N SER A 58 8.46 8.78 9.10
CA SER A 58 9.90 9.01 8.93
C SER A 58 10.35 10.30 9.61
N LYS A 59 9.58 11.38 9.54
CA LYS A 59 9.88 12.63 10.24
C LYS A 59 9.77 12.48 11.76
N GLU A 60 8.72 11.81 12.23
CA GLU A 60 8.45 11.62 13.67
C GLU A 60 9.49 10.71 14.35
N THR A 61 9.96 9.67 13.67
CA THR A 61 10.83 8.65 14.26
C THR A 61 12.31 8.75 13.85
N GLY A 62 12.62 9.57 12.84
CA GLY A 62 13.94 9.60 12.20
C GLY A 62 14.24 8.36 11.34
N ILE A 63 13.32 7.39 11.26
CA ILE A 63 13.52 6.13 10.52
C ILE A 63 12.87 6.24 9.14
N ASN A 64 13.70 6.28 8.08
CA ASN A 64 13.20 6.19 6.71
C ASN A 64 12.87 4.72 6.35
N PHE A 65 11.62 4.33 6.55
CA PHE A 65 11.12 2.96 6.33
C PHE A 65 11.40 2.46 4.89
N SER A 66 11.32 3.33 3.89
CA SER A 66 11.54 2.97 2.48
C SER A 66 12.95 2.45 2.21
N ASN A 67 13.97 2.93 2.95
CA ASN A 67 15.35 2.47 2.80
C ASN A 67 15.55 1.01 3.23
N TYR A 68 14.64 0.47 4.04
CA TYR A 68 14.69 -0.91 4.52
C TYR A 68 13.95 -1.89 3.61
N ILE A 69 13.21 -1.39 2.62
CA ILE A 69 12.50 -2.20 1.64
C ILE A 69 13.33 -2.25 0.36
N SER A 70 13.71 -3.46 -0.04
CA SER A 70 14.48 -3.65 -1.28
C SER A 70 13.54 -3.76 -2.48
N MET A 71 13.54 -2.72 -3.32
CA MET A 71 12.80 -2.72 -4.59
C MET A 71 13.32 -3.80 -5.54
N LYS A 72 14.63 -4.08 -5.50
CA LYS A 72 15.22 -5.20 -6.26
C LYS A 72 14.49 -6.51 -5.93
N ARG A 73 14.33 -6.86 -4.65
CA ARG A 73 13.63 -8.09 -4.22
C ARG A 73 12.14 -8.14 -4.59
N ILE A 74 11.52 -7.00 -4.88
CA ILE A 74 10.10 -6.91 -5.24
C ILE A 74 9.91 -7.11 -6.75
N PHE A 75 10.73 -6.45 -7.58
CA PHE A 75 10.53 -6.43 -9.04
C PHE A 75 11.45 -7.38 -9.81
N PHE A 76 12.55 -7.81 -9.21
CA PHE A 76 13.57 -8.63 -9.85
C PHE A 76 13.95 -9.78 -8.91
N LYS A 77 13.39 -10.96 -9.21
CA LYS A 77 13.75 -12.19 -8.51
C LYS A 77 15.03 -12.77 -9.09
#